data_AF-A0A372DWX5-F1
#
_entry.id   AF-A0A372DWX5-F1
#
_cell.length_a   1.000
_cell.length_b   1.000
_cell.length_c   1.000
_cell.angle_alpha   90.00
_cell.angle_beta   90.00
_cell.angle_gamma   90.00
#
_symmetry.space_group_name_H-M   'P 1'
#
loop_
_entity.id
_entity.type
_entity.pdbx_description
1 polymer ?
#
loop_
_entity_poly.entity_id
_entity_poly.type
_entity_poly.pdbx_seq_one_letter_code
_entity_poly.pdbx_strand_id
1 'polypeptide(L)'
;MVSSVRLLLLRFVVFFCLFCLFAAPVFSQRGPTAVARSGEGAHSLLRRNGLPDTRHFQQFLTLNQGRLTTNNGLVAGRTYRLPARGKAAPAKVAAPAQAPAGSSASVLHEPLFGPRHSRVQVLDRTMRGAVYYLSPGHGGPDPGAVGKYGKQLLAEDEYAYDVTLRLARRLMEHGATVYVLVQDPNDGIRDEQFLEVDRDEVTYPRQRIPLNQLARLRQRIVQANQLHARHKGAYQRLLSLHVDSRSQGQKIDVFFYHHANSQAGLRTARNIHGVFTNRYGRSQPNRPYSGNVGPRSSLYEVRNSHAPAVFMELGNIHNARDQPRFLLPDNRQALANWIYEGLRADFKGR
;
A
#
# COMPACT_ATOMS: atom_id res chain seq x y z
N MET A 1 -58.98 -40.35 45.81
CA MET A 1 -57.64 -39.85 46.21
C MET A 1 -56.53 -40.07 45.17
N VAL A 2 -56.64 -41.01 44.22
CA VAL A 2 -55.54 -41.33 43.28
C VAL A 2 -55.37 -40.32 42.12
N SER A 3 -56.43 -39.58 41.76
CA SER A 3 -56.39 -38.66 40.61
C SER A 3 -55.67 -37.32 40.89
N SER A 4 -55.71 -36.84 42.14
CA SER A 4 -55.13 -35.53 42.51
C SER A 4 -53.60 -35.55 42.64
N VAL A 5 -53.04 -36.71 43.01
CA VAL A 5 -51.58 -36.90 43.16
C VAL A 5 -50.88 -36.96 41.80
N ARG A 6 -51.51 -37.57 40.78
CA ARG A 6 -50.97 -37.64 39.41
C ARG A 6 -50.89 -36.26 38.74
N LEU A 7 -51.86 -35.38 39.00
CA LEU A 7 -51.86 -34.03 38.43
C LEU A 7 -50.80 -33.12 39.08
N LEU A 8 -50.52 -33.32 40.37
CA LEU A 8 -49.45 -32.60 41.08
C LEU A 8 -48.06 -33.04 40.60
N LEU A 9 -47.85 -34.35 40.42
CA LEU A 9 -46.59 -34.90 39.91
C LEU A 9 -46.31 -34.41 38.47
N LEU A 10 -47.33 -34.38 37.61
CA LEU A 10 -47.18 -33.92 36.23
C LEU A 10 -46.81 -32.43 36.18
N ARG A 11 -47.39 -31.60 37.06
CA ARG A 11 -47.03 -30.18 37.18
C ARG A 11 -45.60 -29.97 37.68
N PHE A 12 -45.13 -30.79 38.63
CA PHE A 12 -43.75 -30.72 39.12
C PHE A 12 -42.74 -31.16 38.06
N VAL A 13 -43.04 -32.21 37.28
CA VAL A 13 -42.18 -32.68 36.18
C VAL A 13 -42.12 -31.65 35.06
N VAL A 14 -43.25 -31.03 34.69
CA VAL A 14 -43.27 -29.97 33.67
C VAL A 14 -42.49 -28.73 34.14
N PHE A 15 -42.62 -28.33 35.41
CA PHE A 15 -41.88 -27.18 35.95
C PHE A 15 -40.37 -27.47 36.08
N PHE A 16 -39.99 -28.70 36.45
CA PHE A 16 -38.59 -29.14 36.51
C PHE A 16 -37.97 -29.23 35.10
N CYS A 17 -38.71 -29.73 34.11
CA CYS A 17 -38.29 -29.73 32.71
C CYS A 17 -38.16 -28.32 32.12
N LEU A 18 -39.02 -27.37 32.51
CA LEU A 18 -38.89 -25.96 32.13
C LEU A 18 -37.69 -25.26 32.80
N PHE A 19 -37.35 -25.63 34.04
CA PHE A 19 -36.18 -25.07 34.74
C PHE A 19 -34.85 -25.58 34.13
N CYS A 20 -34.80 -26.83 33.67
CA CYS A 20 -33.63 -27.37 32.97
C CYS A 20 -33.40 -26.78 31.56
N LEU A 21 -34.42 -26.16 30.94
CA LEU A 21 -34.27 -25.50 29.63
C LEU A 21 -33.68 -24.10 29.70
N PHE A 22 -33.58 -23.48 30.88
CA PHE A 22 -32.98 -22.16 31.07
C PHE A 22 -31.54 -22.17 31.59
N ALA A 23 -30.95 -23.34 31.84
CA ALA A 23 -29.59 -23.49 32.34
C ALA A 23 -28.58 -23.95 31.27
N ALA A 24 -28.85 -23.66 29.99
CA ALA A 24 -27.82 -23.84 28.97
C ALA A 24 -26.75 -22.73 29.14
N PRO A 25 -25.47 -23.06 29.36
CA PRO A 25 -24.43 -22.05 29.28
C PRO A 25 -24.42 -21.56 27.83
N VAL A 26 -24.82 -20.30 27.62
CA VAL A 26 -24.57 -19.61 26.36
C VAL A 26 -23.05 -19.43 26.28
N PHE A 27 -22.37 -20.45 25.76
CA PHE A 27 -20.99 -20.32 25.31
C PHE A 27 -21.00 -19.35 24.13
N SER A 28 -20.89 -18.05 24.43
CA SER A 28 -20.43 -17.08 23.45
C SER A 28 -19.02 -17.52 23.04
N GLN A 29 -18.90 -18.20 21.89
CA GLN A 29 -17.61 -18.46 21.24
C GLN A 29 -16.96 -17.10 20.93
N ARG A 30 -16.14 -16.59 21.87
CA ARG A 30 -15.28 -15.45 21.61
C ARG A 30 -14.23 -15.94 20.62
N GLY A 31 -14.41 -15.58 19.35
CA GLY A 31 -13.43 -15.86 18.30
C GLY A 31 -12.03 -15.36 18.68
N PRO A 32 -10.97 -15.88 18.02
CA PRO A 32 -9.59 -15.56 18.37
C PRO A 32 -9.34 -14.05 18.34
N THR A 33 -8.47 -13.56 19.23
CA THR A 33 -8.13 -12.14 19.32
C THR A 33 -6.62 -11.92 19.38
N ALA A 34 -6.15 -10.75 18.94
CA ALA A 34 -4.75 -10.35 19.08
C ALA A 34 -4.61 -8.89 19.54
N VAL A 35 -3.56 -8.62 20.33
CA VAL A 35 -3.23 -7.29 20.86
C VAL A 35 -2.27 -6.59 19.94
N ALA A 36 -2.63 -5.42 19.39
CA ALA A 36 -1.76 -4.67 18.48
C ALA A 36 -0.48 -4.18 19.16
N ARG A 37 0.66 -4.33 18.48
CA ARG A 37 1.96 -3.81 18.92
C ARG A 37 2.11 -2.34 18.51
N SER A 38 3.05 -1.64 19.14
CA SER A 38 3.38 -0.27 18.74
C SER A 38 3.84 -0.23 17.28
N GLY A 39 3.25 0.66 16.48
CA GLY A 39 3.54 0.81 15.05
C GLY A 39 2.99 -0.31 14.15
N GLU A 40 2.22 -1.27 14.68
CA GLU A 40 1.72 -2.40 13.91
C GLU A 40 0.50 -2.06 13.05
N GLY A 41 0.52 -2.48 11.78
CA GLY A 41 -0.62 -2.41 10.86
C GLY A 41 -1.55 -3.62 10.98
N ALA A 42 -2.79 -3.46 10.49
CA ALA A 42 -3.78 -4.55 10.46
C ALA A 42 -3.32 -5.76 9.63
N HIS A 43 -2.51 -5.56 8.57
CA HIS A 43 -1.89 -6.64 7.81
C HIS A 43 -0.85 -7.41 8.66
N SER A 44 0.15 -6.73 9.23
CA SER A 44 1.11 -7.36 10.18
C SER A 44 0.44 -8.13 11.32
N LEU A 45 -0.63 -7.57 11.92
CA LEU A 45 -1.38 -8.25 12.97
C LEU A 45 -2.03 -9.55 12.45
N LEU A 46 -2.61 -9.56 11.25
CA LEU A 46 -3.17 -10.78 10.66
C LEU A 46 -2.08 -11.82 10.33
N ARG A 47 -0.99 -11.36 9.72
CA ARG A 47 0.13 -12.20 9.28
C ARG A 47 0.79 -12.92 10.46
N ARG A 48 1.10 -12.23 11.56
CA ARG A 48 1.67 -12.89 12.76
C ARG A 48 0.71 -13.86 13.44
N ASN A 49 -0.59 -13.74 13.15
CA ASN A 49 -1.61 -14.65 13.64
C ASN A 49 -1.99 -15.71 12.58
N GLY A 50 -1.15 -15.92 11.57
CA GLY A 50 -1.30 -17.00 10.58
C GLY A 50 -2.50 -16.83 9.67
N LEU A 51 -2.93 -15.59 9.42
CA LEU A 51 -4.05 -15.26 8.54
C LEU A 51 -3.54 -14.55 7.28
N PRO A 52 -3.72 -15.11 6.07
CA PRO A 52 -3.24 -14.50 4.83
C PRO A 52 -4.00 -13.22 4.46
N ASP A 53 -3.26 -12.25 3.93
CA ASP A 53 -3.61 -10.82 3.94
C ASP A 53 -4.80 -10.42 3.05
N THR A 54 -5.03 -11.06 1.90
CA THR A 54 -6.03 -10.57 0.94
C THR A 54 -7.48 -10.92 1.31
N ARG A 55 -7.74 -12.08 1.91
CA ARG A 55 -9.12 -12.52 2.25
C ARG A 55 -9.55 -12.13 3.65
N HIS A 56 -8.61 -12.09 4.59
CA HIS A 56 -8.92 -11.85 6.00
C HIS A 56 -8.93 -10.37 6.35
N PHE A 57 -8.32 -9.50 5.56
CA PHE A 57 -8.24 -8.07 5.86
C PHE A 57 -9.62 -7.39 5.88
N GLN A 58 -10.45 -7.60 4.86
CA GLN A 58 -11.80 -7.02 4.84
C GLN A 58 -12.66 -7.54 6.00
N GLN A 59 -12.60 -8.85 6.27
CA GLN A 59 -13.30 -9.44 7.42
C GLN A 59 -12.79 -8.86 8.74
N PHE A 60 -11.48 -8.66 8.88
CA PHE A 60 -10.87 -8.04 10.05
C PHE A 60 -11.35 -6.59 10.23
N LEU A 61 -11.46 -5.80 9.15
CA LEU A 61 -12.01 -4.46 9.22
C LEU A 61 -13.46 -4.49 9.72
N THR A 62 -14.31 -5.34 9.12
CA THR A 62 -15.71 -5.51 9.52
C THR A 62 -15.85 -5.92 10.99
N LEU A 63 -15.05 -6.90 11.45
CA LEU A 63 -15.08 -7.38 12.83
C LEU A 63 -14.68 -6.33 13.87
N ASN A 64 -13.98 -5.27 13.44
CA ASN A 64 -13.39 -4.28 14.34
C ASN A 64 -13.80 -2.84 14.02
N GLN A 65 -14.86 -2.59 13.23
CA GLN A 65 -15.24 -1.24 12.79
C GLN A 65 -15.34 -0.20 13.92
N GLY A 66 -15.82 -0.59 15.12
CA GLY A 66 -15.88 0.30 16.29
C GLY A 66 -14.61 0.37 17.15
N ARG A 67 -13.56 -0.39 16.81
CA ARG A 67 -12.29 -0.46 17.54
C ARG A 67 -11.11 0.10 16.76
N LEU A 68 -11.29 0.30 15.46
CA LEU A 68 -10.32 0.93 14.58
C LEU A 68 -10.36 2.44 14.72
N THR A 69 -9.29 3.11 14.31
CA THR A 69 -9.29 4.56 14.14
C THR A 69 -10.14 4.97 12.95
N THR A 70 -10.45 6.27 12.80
CA THR A 70 -11.23 6.83 11.68
C THR A 70 -10.65 6.52 10.28
N ASN A 71 -9.41 6.02 10.20
CA ASN A 71 -8.75 5.60 8.96
C ASN A 71 -8.44 4.10 8.94
N ASN A 72 -9.22 3.27 9.62
CA ASN A 72 -9.02 1.81 9.69
C ASN A 72 -7.67 1.37 10.29
N GLY A 73 -6.98 2.24 11.03
CA GLY A 73 -5.71 1.93 11.69
C GLY A 73 -5.87 1.28 13.06
N LEU A 74 -4.84 0.57 13.51
CA LEU A 74 -4.77 -0.03 14.85
C LEU A 74 -4.23 0.97 15.89
N VAL A 75 -4.79 0.92 17.08
CA VAL A 75 -4.26 1.51 18.32
C VAL A 75 -3.43 0.45 19.06
N ALA A 76 -2.19 0.78 19.41
CA ALA A 76 -1.28 -0.09 20.15
C ALA A 76 -1.84 -0.47 21.53
N GLY A 77 -1.58 -1.70 21.98
CA GLY A 77 -2.12 -2.26 23.23
C GLY A 77 -3.61 -2.62 23.16
N ARG A 78 -4.33 -2.26 22.08
CA ARG A 78 -5.74 -2.60 21.92
C ARG A 78 -5.90 -4.01 21.35
N THR A 79 -6.93 -4.71 21.83
CA THR A 79 -7.26 -6.07 21.38
C THR A 79 -8.24 -6.05 20.22
N TYR A 80 -7.93 -6.78 19.16
CA TYR A 80 -8.74 -6.91 17.95
C TYR A 80 -9.23 -8.34 17.75
N ARG A 81 -10.44 -8.49 17.21
CA ARG A 81 -11.00 -9.78 16.80
C ARG A 81 -10.37 -10.23 15.49
N LEU A 82 -9.93 -11.47 15.46
CA LEU A 82 -9.36 -12.11 14.29
C LEU A 82 -10.46 -12.88 13.53
N PRO A 83 -10.43 -12.86 12.19
CA PRO A 83 -11.21 -13.77 11.37
C PRO A 83 -10.98 -15.24 11.74
N ALA A 84 -12.00 -16.08 11.56
CA ALA A 84 -11.92 -17.50 11.86
C ALA A 84 -10.95 -18.22 10.90
N ARG A 85 -10.11 -19.11 11.43
CA ARG A 85 -9.23 -20.00 10.65
C ARG A 85 -10.04 -21.16 10.06
N GLY A 86 -10.90 -20.89 9.09
CA GLY A 86 -11.60 -21.93 8.32
C GLY A 86 -10.87 -22.25 7.02
N LYS A 87 -10.81 -23.54 6.63
CA LYS A 87 -10.64 -23.91 5.21
C LYS A 87 -11.69 -23.14 4.42
N ALA A 88 -11.28 -22.50 3.31
CA ALA A 88 -12.17 -21.73 2.46
C ALA A 88 -13.47 -22.50 2.20
N ALA A 89 -14.57 -22.08 2.83
CA ALA A 89 -15.88 -22.56 2.50
C ALA A 89 -16.30 -21.85 1.20
N PRO A 90 -16.88 -22.56 0.22
CA PRO A 90 -17.50 -21.90 -0.91
C PRO A 90 -18.59 -20.99 -0.38
N ALA A 91 -18.59 -19.74 -0.84
CA ALA A 91 -19.60 -18.77 -0.45
C ALA A 91 -21.00 -19.35 -0.74
N LYS A 92 -21.75 -19.68 0.31
CA LYS A 92 -23.20 -19.90 0.18
C LYS A 92 -23.80 -18.56 -0.24
N VAL A 93 -24.32 -18.54 -1.46
CA VAL A 93 -25.07 -17.44 -2.04
C VAL A 93 -26.29 -17.20 -1.13
N ALA A 94 -26.23 -16.15 -0.31
CA ALA A 94 -27.44 -15.57 0.26
C ALA A 94 -28.16 -14.81 -0.86
N ALA A 95 -29.47 -14.99 -0.95
CA ALA A 95 -30.33 -14.35 -1.94
C ALA A 95 -30.12 -12.81 -1.94
N PRO A 96 -30.19 -12.17 -3.12
CA PRO A 96 -29.74 -10.81 -3.29
C PRO A 96 -30.71 -9.83 -2.62
N ALA A 97 -30.24 -9.15 -1.57
CA ALA A 97 -30.75 -7.82 -1.26
C ALA A 97 -30.42 -6.95 -2.49
N GLN A 98 -31.46 -6.38 -3.10
CA GLN A 98 -31.34 -5.55 -4.31
C GLN A 98 -30.41 -4.36 -4.02
N ALA A 99 -29.15 -4.51 -4.43
CA ALA A 99 -28.21 -3.42 -4.54
C ALA A 99 -28.51 -2.66 -5.83
N PRO A 100 -28.42 -1.32 -5.84
CA PRO A 100 -28.68 -0.52 -7.03
C PRO A 100 -27.74 -0.96 -8.16
N ALA A 101 -28.32 -1.17 -9.34
CA ALA A 101 -27.63 -1.64 -10.52
C ALA A 101 -26.50 -0.67 -10.92
N GLY A 102 -25.25 -1.15 -10.93
CA GLY A 102 -24.13 -0.38 -11.48
C GLY A 102 -22.73 -0.77 -11.01
N SER A 103 -22.27 -1.98 -11.31
CA SER A 103 -20.91 -2.31 -11.81
C SER A 103 -20.50 -3.74 -11.43
N SER A 104 -20.38 -4.61 -12.43
CA SER A 104 -19.54 -5.80 -12.32
C SER A 104 -18.11 -5.33 -12.03
N ALA A 105 -17.51 -5.77 -10.93
CA ALA A 105 -16.13 -5.41 -10.59
C ALA A 105 -15.19 -5.81 -11.74
N SER A 106 -14.67 -4.82 -12.48
CA SER A 106 -13.69 -5.06 -13.53
C SER A 106 -12.38 -5.52 -12.90
N VAL A 107 -11.79 -6.58 -13.45
CA VAL A 107 -10.51 -7.11 -13.00
C VAL A 107 -9.48 -6.87 -14.08
N LEU A 108 -8.36 -6.25 -13.71
CA LEU A 108 -7.20 -6.08 -14.57
C LEU A 108 -6.20 -7.20 -14.24
N HIS A 109 -5.44 -7.61 -15.25
CA HIS A 109 -4.32 -8.52 -15.08
C HIS A 109 -3.02 -7.80 -15.43
N GLU A 110 -2.16 -7.60 -14.44
CA GLU A 110 -0.87 -6.92 -14.57
C GLU A 110 0.27 -7.86 -14.14
N PRO A 111 0.92 -8.56 -15.09
CA PRO A 111 1.99 -9.49 -14.78
C PRO A 111 3.14 -8.88 -13.97
N LEU A 112 3.41 -7.58 -14.13
CA LEU A 112 4.50 -6.88 -13.46
C LEU A 112 4.39 -6.93 -11.92
N PHE A 113 3.20 -7.17 -11.37
CA PHE A 113 3.03 -7.28 -9.92
C PHE A 113 3.40 -8.66 -9.36
N GLY A 114 3.78 -9.59 -10.23
CA GLY A 114 4.10 -10.97 -9.88
C GLY A 114 2.87 -11.84 -9.60
N PRO A 115 3.04 -13.17 -9.49
CA PRO A 115 1.93 -14.13 -9.47
C PRO A 115 0.92 -13.92 -8.33
N ARG A 116 1.38 -13.41 -7.17
CA ARG A 116 0.54 -13.15 -6.00
C ARG A 116 -0.34 -11.90 -6.13
N HIS A 117 0.05 -10.95 -6.99
CA HIS A 117 -0.57 -9.62 -7.04
C HIS A 117 -1.05 -9.20 -8.44
N SER A 118 -0.83 -10.03 -9.46
CA SER A 118 -1.16 -9.74 -10.86
C SER A 118 -2.65 -9.51 -11.11
N ARG A 119 -3.51 -10.13 -10.30
CA ARG A 119 -4.94 -9.86 -10.31
C ARG A 119 -5.24 -8.57 -9.54
N VAL A 120 -5.61 -7.53 -10.28
CA VAL A 120 -5.97 -6.22 -9.73
C VAL A 120 -7.47 -6.04 -9.79
N GLN A 121 -8.12 -6.05 -8.62
CA GLN A 121 -9.53 -5.71 -8.53
C GLN A 121 -9.69 -4.20 -8.60
N VAL A 122 -10.44 -3.70 -9.59
CA VAL A 122 -10.81 -2.28 -9.63
C VAL A 122 -11.84 -2.04 -8.53
N LEU A 123 -11.46 -1.25 -7.54
CA LEU A 123 -12.26 -0.89 -6.38
C LEU A 123 -13.24 0.23 -6.72
N ASP A 124 -12.77 1.23 -7.46
CA ASP A 124 -13.58 2.33 -7.98
C ASP A 124 -12.90 2.97 -9.20
N ARG A 125 -13.53 4.02 -9.74
CA ARG A 125 -13.01 4.76 -10.90
C ARG A 125 -12.68 6.21 -10.54
N THR A 126 -12.31 6.47 -9.29
CA THR A 126 -12.05 7.83 -8.79
C THR A 126 -10.83 8.49 -9.40
N MET A 127 -9.91 7.70 -9.99
CA MET A 127 -8.73 8.18 -10.72
C MET A 127 -8.85 8.03 -12.24
N ARG A 128 -10.07 7.75 -12.75
CA ARG A 128 -10.29 7.62 -14.21
C ARG A 128 -9.93 8.91 -14.93
N GLY A 129 -9.08 8.81 -15.95
CA GLY A 129 -8.58 9.95 -16.73
C GLY A 129 -7.31 10.59 -16.15
N ALA A 130 -6.73 10.01 -15.10
CA ALA A 130 -5.36 10.28 -14.68
C ALA A 130 -4.40 9.28 -15.33
N VAL A 131 -3.25 9.78 -15.80
CA VAL A 131 -2.15 9.00 -16.37
C VAL A 131 -0.89 9.26 -15.55
N TYR A 132 -0.25 8.19 -15.09
CA TYR A 132 0.96 8.27 -14.28
C TYR A 132 2.13 7.55 -14.94
N TYR A 133 3.27 8.23 -14.99
CA TYR A 133 4.56 7.68 -15.39
C TYR A 133 5.38 7.49 -14.13
N LEU A 134 5.56 6.25 -13.69
CA LEU A 134 6.30 5.93 -12.47
C LEU A 134 7.71 5.48 -12.87
N SER A 135 8.71 6.20 -12.38
CA SER A 135 10.13 5.99 -12.63
C SER A 135 10.78 5.50 -11.34
N PRO A 136 10.90 4.18 -11.12
CA PRO A 136 11.82 3.66 -10.11
C PRO A 136 13.22 4.22 -10.36
N GLY A 137 13.88 4.64 -9.29
CA GLY A 137 15.27 5.06 -9.33
C GLY A 137 16.16 3.93 -9.83
N HIS A 138 17.20 4.29 -10.58
CA HIS A 138 18.27 3.36 -10.97
C HIS A 138 17.79 2.15 -11.81
N GLY A 139 18.24 0.93 -11.51
CA GLY A 139 17.89 -0.32 -12.20
C GLY A 139 18.91 -0.76 -13.26
N GLY A 140 18.95 -2.06 -13.51
CA GLY A 140 19.83 -2.72 -14.45
C GLY A 140 21.29 -2.64 -14.00
N PRO A 141 22.20 -2.00 -14.75
CA PRO A 141 23.61 -1.92 -14.36
C PRO A 141 23.90 -1.00 -13.16
N ASP A 142 22.89 -0.34 -12.60
CA ASP A 142 23.01 0.72 -11.60
C ASP A 142 22.14 0.38 -10.39
N PRO A 143 22.73 -0.08 -9.26
CA PRO A 143 21.96 -0.40 -8.04
C PRO A 143 21.56 0.83 -7.22
N GLY A 144 21.94 2.03 -7.67
CA GLY A 144 21.87 3.24 -6.86
C GLY A 144 22.72 3.18 -5.60
N ALA A 145 22.25 3.82 -4.54
CA ALA A 145 22.92 3.76 -3.25
C ALA A 145 22.87 2.35 -2.66
N VAL A 146 24.00 1.87 -2.13
CA VAL A 146 24.11 0.54 -1.52
C VAL A 146 24.35 0.67 -0.02
N GLY A 147 23.31 0.38 0.77
CA GLY A 147 23.35 0.32 2.22
C GLY A 147 23.71 -1.06 2.77
N LYS A 148 23.82 -1.15 4.10
CA LYS A 148 24.04 -2.42 4.82
C LYS A 148 23.08 -2.54 6.00
N TYR A 149 22.58 -3.75 6.23
CA TYR A 149 21.85 -4.14 7.44
C TYR A 149 22.44 -5.44 8.00
N GLY A 150 23.30 -5.32 9.01
CA GLY A 150 24.11 -6.46 9.46
C GLY A 150 24.99 -6.98 8.33
N LYS A 151 24.77 -8.23 7.91
CA LYS A 151 25.49 -8.87 6.79
C LYS A 151 24.80 -8.68 5.43
N GLN A 152 23.57 -8.17 5.40
CA GLN A 152 22.79 -8.01 4.18
C GLN A 152 23.16 -6.70 3.47
N LEU A 153 23.27 -6.76 2.14
CA LEU A 153 23.36 -5.59 1.28
C LEU A 153 21.95 -5.09 0.96
N LEU A 154 21.79 -3.78 0.88
CA LEU A 154 20.55 -3.13 0.50
C LEU A 154 20.83 -2.30 -0.75
N ALA A 155 20.22 -2.61 -1.89
CA ALA A 155 20.33 -1.79 -3.10
C ALA A 155 19.09 -0.90 -3.24
N GLU A 156 19.30 0.35 -3.68
CA GLU A 156 18.25 1.36 -3.74
C GLU A 156 17.16 1.02 -4.75
N ASP A 157 17.58 0.55 -5.93
CA ASP A 157 16.69 0.12 -7.02
C ASP A 157 15.65 -0.89 -6.54
N GLU A 158 16.06 -1.91 -5.78
CA GLU A 158 15.17 -2.96 -5.29
C GLU A 158 13.99 -2.42 -4.47
N TYR A 159 14.29 -1.55 -3.50
CA TYR A 159 13.27 -0.99 -2.62
C TYR A 159 12.46 0.13 -3.30
N ALA A 160 13.11 0.94 -4.14
CA ALA A 160 12.44 1.95 -4.95
C ALA A 160 11.44 1.31 -5.92
N TYR A 161 11.84 0.19 -6.54
CA TYR A 161 11.02 -0.58 -7.47
C TYR A 161 9.82 -1.21 -6.77
N ASP A 162 10.00 -1.90 -5.63
CA ASP A 162 8.88 -2.51 -4.90
C ASP A 162 7.85 -1.46 -4.43
N VAL A 163 8.29 -0.31 -3.89
CA VAL A 163 7.37 0.79 -3.53
C VAL A 163 6.64 1.32 -4.77
N THR A 164 7.34 1.40 -5.91
CA THR A 164 6.75 1.83 -7.18
C THR A 164 5.67 0.87 -7.67
N LEU A 165 5.89 -0.45 -7.61
CA LEU A 165 4.88 -1.45 -7.98
C LEU A 165 3.66 -1.40 -7.06
N ARG A 166 3.87 -1.23 -5.74
CA ARG A 166 2.78 -1.04 -4.78
C ARG A 166 1.97 0.21 -5.09
N LEU A 167 2.62 1.32 -5.45
CA LEU A 167 1.95 2.55 -5.88
C LEU A 167 1.17 2.35 -7.18
N ALA A 168 1.78 1.70 -8.18
CA ALA A 168 1.16 1.38 -9.45
C ALA A 168 -0.14 0.58 -9.25
N ARG A 169 -0.06 -0.48 -8.44
CA ARG A 169 -1.22 -1.32 -8.11
C ARG A 169 -2.33 -0.50 -7.45
N ARG A 170 -1.99 0.35 -6.45
CA ARG A 170 -2.98 1.22 -5.80
C ARG A 170 -3.63 2.20 -6.78
N LEU A 171 -2.88 2.78 -7.71
CA LEU A 171 -3.43 3.68 -8.73
C LEU A 171 -4.37 2.95 -9.70
N MET A 172 -4.00 1.74 -10.13
CA MET A 172 -4.82 0.90 -11.01
C MET A 172 -6.10 0.38 -10.34
N GLU A 173 -6.03 0.04 -9.05
CA GLU A 173 -7.21 -0.31 -8.23
C GLU A 173 -8.26 0.82 -8.22
N HIS A 174 -7.86 2.07 -8.46
CA HIS A 174 -8.75 3.24 -8.50
C HIS A 174 -8.98 3.78 -9.93
N GLY A 175 -8.59 3.01 -10.95
CA GLY A 175 -8.91 3.28 -12.35
C GLY A 175 -7.98 4.26 -13.08
N ALA A 176 -6.79 4.54 -12.54
CA ALA A 176 -5.78 5.31 -13.25
C ALA A 176 -5.10 4.48 -14.36
N THR A 177 -4.60 5.15 -15.41
CA THR A 177 -3.65 4.55 -16.35
C THR A 177 -2.24 4.73 -15.81
N VAL A 178 -1.45 3.65 -15.76
CA VAL A 178 -0.12 3.67 -15.15
C VAL A 178 0.90 3.04 -16.09
N TYR A 179 2.06 3.68 -16.23
CA TYR A 179 3.23 3.15 -16.91
C TYR A 179 4.39 3.12 -15.93
N VAL A 180 4.95 1.94 -15.67
CA VAL A 180 6.19 1.81 -14.90
C VAL A 180 7.35 1.80 -15.90
N LEU A 181 8.25 2.79 -15.78
CA LEU A 181 9.27 3.10 -16.79
C LEU A 181 10.50 2.20 -16.73
N VAL A 182 10.80 1.65 -15.56
CA VAL A 182 11.80 0.59 -15.34
C VAL A 182 11.04 -0.63 -14.86
N GLN A 183 11.28 -1.78 -15.46
CA GLN A 183 10.53 -3.00 -15.24
C GLN A 183 11.50 -4.14 -15.03
N ASP A 184 11.25 -4.91 -13.99
CA ASP A 184 11.89 -6.19 -13.75
C ASP A 184 10.96 -7.31 -14.27
N PRO A 185 11.41 -8.17 -15.19
CA PRO A 185 10.61 -9.27 -15.72
C PRO A 185 10.31 -10.37 -14.68
N ASN A 186 11.15 -10.51 -13.66
CA ASN A 186 11.15 -11.62 -12.72
C ASN A 186 10.71 -11.18 -11.31
N ASP A 187 10.90 -9.90 -10.96
CA ASP A 187 10.52 -9.34 -9.66
C ASP A 187 9.20 -8.56 -9.70
N GLY A 188 8.25 -9.07 -8.91
CA GLY A 188 6.97 -8.42 -8.66
C GLY A 188 6.93 -7.66 -7.34
N ILE A 189 5.73 -7.52 -6.77
CA ILE A 189 5.59 -7.02 -5.40
C ILE A 189 6.11 -8.10 -4.43
N ARG A 190 7.09 -7.72 -3.62
CA ARG A 190 7.86 -8.58 -2.72
C ARG A 190 7.55 -8.27 -1.27
N ASP A 191 7.24 -9.31 -0.51
CA ASP A 191 6.82 -9.27 0.90
C ASP A 191 7.96 -9.67 1.86
N GLU A 192 9.17 -9.76 1.32
CA GLU A 192 10.40 -10.09 1.99
C GLU A 192 11.06 -8.82 2.56
N GLN A 193 11.76 -8.94 3.69
CA GLN A 193 12.45 -7.80 4.30
C GLN A 193 13.70 -7.41 3.52
N PHE A 194 14.45 -8.42 3.08
CA PHE A 194 15.65 -8.28 2.27
C PHE A 194 15.31 -8.74 0.86
N LEU A 195 15.41 -7.83 -0.08
CA LEU A 195 15.18 -8.07 -1.49
C LEU A 195 16.49 -8.53 -2.12
N GLU A 196 16.42 -9.57 -2.96
CA GLU A 196 17.59 -10.02 -3.72
C GLU A 196 18.06 -8.88 -4.62
N VAL A 197 19.37 -8.75 -4.79
CA VAL A 197 19.95 -7.71 -5.64
C VAL A 197 20.28 -8.35 -6.96
N ASP A 198 19.64 -7.89 -8.03
CA ASP A 198 20.03 -8.26 -9.38
C ASP A 198 20.28 -7.05 -10.28
N ARG A 199 20.27 -7.24 -11.60
CA ARG A 199 20.62 -6.24 -12.62
C ARG A 199 19.85 -6.45 -13.92
N ASP A 200 18.75 -7.20 -13.88
CA ASP A 200 18.07 -7.67 -15.07
C ASP A 200 16.99 -6.70 -15.58
N GLU A 201 16.79 -5.57 -14.89
CA GLU A 201 15.74 -4.63 -15.20
C GLU A 201 15.94 -3.95 -16.55
N VAL A 202 14.80 -3.65 -17.17
CA VAL A 202 14.69 -3.09 -18.50
C VAL A 202 13.87 -1.81 -18.48
N THR A 203 14.22 -0.85 -19.31
CA THR A 203 13.35 0.31 -19.55
C THR A 203 12.13 -0.14 -20.34
N TYR A 204 10.94 0.35 -19.98
CA TYR A 204 9.70 0.09 -20.73
C TYR A 204 9.88 0.38 -22.24
N PRO A 205 9.37 -0.50 -23.14
CA PRO A 205 8.57 -1.69 -22.89
C PRO A 205 9.35 -3.02 -22.97
N ARG A 206 10.64 -3.05 -22.56
CA ARG A 206 11.66 -4.13 -22.65
C ARG A 206 12.92 -3.74 -23.42
N GLN A 207 13.43 -2.54 -23.17
CA GLN A 207 14.70 -2.04 -23.71
C GLN A 207 15.80 -2.23 -22.67
N ARG A 208 16.93 -2.81 -23.09
CA ARG A 208 18.12 -2.90 -22.23
C ARG A 208 18.53 -1.52 -21.71
N ILE A 209 18.83 -1.44 -20.42
CA ILE A 209 19.28 -0.21 -19.76
C ILE A 209 20.76 0.06 -20.14
N PRO A 210 21.11 1.26 -20.65
CA PRO A 210 22.49 1.62 -20.98
C PRO A 210 23.45 1.65 -19.78
N LEU A 211 24.73 1.38 -20.00
CA LEU A 211 25.78 1.52 -18.98
C LEU A 211 26.11 2.99 -18.64
N ASN A 212 25.89 3.92 -19.57
CA ASN A 212 26.14 5.34 -19.34
C ASN A 212 24.97 6.01 -18.59
N GLN A 213 25.27 6.70 -17.50
CA GLN A 213 24.27 7.33 -16.62
C GLN A 213 23.35 8.31 -17.36
N LEU A 214 23.90 9.22 -18.17
CA LEU A 214 23.10 10.19 -18.92
C LEU A 214 22.24 9.48 -19.98
N ALA A 215 22.76 8.44 -20.63
CA ALA A 215 22.00 7.65 -21.59
C ALA A 215 20.81 6.93 -20.93
N ARG A 216 20.96 6.38 -19.72
CA ARG A 216 19.83 5.80 -18.95
C ARG A 216 18.75 6.82 -18.67
N LEU A 217 19.13 7.98 -18.11
CA LEU A 217 18.20 9.05 -17.77
C LEU A 217 17.47 9.56 -19.02
N ARG A 218 18.19 9.73 -20.12
CA ARG A 218 17.61 10.12 -21.42
C ARG A 218 16.64 9.06 -21.93
N GLN A 219 16.99 7.77 -21.86
CA GLN A 219 16.14 6.68 -22.32
C GLN A 219 14.80 6.68 -21.57
N ARG A 220 14.81 6.74 -20.23
CA ARG A 220 13.59 6.80 -19.41
C ARG A 220 12.69 7.97 -19.79
N ILE A 221 13.26 9.17 -19.92
CA ILE A 221 12.47 10.39 -20.20
C ILE A 221 11.99 10.45 -21.65
N VAL A 222 12.75 9.95 -22.62
CA VAL A 222 12.25 9.82 -23.99
C VAL A 222 11.00 8.92 -24.01
N GLN A 223 11.02 7.81 -23.28
CA GLN A 223 9.84 6.92 -23.20
C GLN A 223 8.65 7.59 -22.51
N ALA A 224 8.89 8.24 -21.36
CA ALA A 224 7.84 8.98 -20.66
C ALA A 224 7.20 10.06 -21.55
N ASN A 225 8.02 10.83 -22.28
CA ASN A 225 7.55 11.91 -23.16
C ASN A 225 6.80 11.38 -24.39
N GLN A 226 7.21 10.23 -24.93
CA GLN A 226 6.48 9.55 -26.00
C GLN A 226 5.11 9.06 -25.54
N LEU A 227 5.01 8.49 -24.34
CA LEU A 227 3.73 8.10 -23.75
C LEU A 227 2.85 9.33 -23.45
N HIS A 228 3.44 10.39 -22.90
CA HIS A 228 2.76 11.66 -22.64
C HIS A 228 2.06 12.24 -23.88
N ALA A 229 2.73 12.17 -25.03
CA ALA A 229 2.17 12.65 -26.29
C ALA A 229 0.92 11.88 -26.75
N ARG A 230 0.72 10.64 -26.28
CA ARG A 230 -0.45 9.79 -26.61
C ARG A 230 -1.68 10.11 -25.75
N HIS A 231 -1.50 10.80 -24.62
CA HIS A 231 -2.53 11.08 -23.63
C HIS A 231 -2.90 12.57 -23.55
N LYS A 232 -2.89 13.27 -24.69
CA LYS A 232 -3.23 14.70 -24.76
C LYS A 232 -4.61 14.96 -24.14
N GLY A 233 -4.70 16.00 -23.32
CA GLY A 233 -5.93 16.39 -22.61
C GLY A 233 -6.20 15.62 -21.31
N ALA A 234 -5.49 14.52 -21.04
CA ALA A 234 -5.58 13.84 -19.74
C ALA A 234 -4.86 14.61 -18.64
N TYR A 235 -5.21 14.31 -17.37
CA TYR A 235 -4.34 14.69 -16.26
C TYR A 235 -3.13 13.76 -16.26
N GLN A 236 -1.92 14.31 -16.24
CA GLN A 236 -0.69 13.53 -16.37
C GLN A 236 0.34 13.94 -15.32
N ARG A 237 1.03 12.97 -14.72
CA ARG A 237 2.17 13.22 -13.80
C ARG A 237 3.28 12.20 -13.99
N LEU A 238 4.51 12.65 -13.82
CA LEU A 238 5.67 11.77 -13.65
C LEU A 238 6.07 11.74 -12.17
N LEU A 239 6.27 10.55 -11.62
CA LEU A 239 6.79 10.35 -10.28
C LEU A 239 8.09 9.57 -10.38
N SER A 240 9.18 10.14 -9.87
CA SER A 240 10.46 9.45 -9.74
C SER A 240 10.68 9.10 -8.27
N LEU A 241 10.83 7.82 -7.95
CA LEU A 241 10.90 7.31 -6.57
C LEU A 241 12.30 6.76 -6.32
N HIS A 242 12.98 7.31 -5.32
CA HIS A 242 14.34 6.99 -4.94
C HIS A 242 14.44 6.65 -3.45
N VAL A 243 15.51 5.97 -3.09
CA VAL A 243 15.87 5.67 -1.69
C VAL A 243 17.31 6.14 -1.45
N ASP A 244 17.59 7.44 -1.59
CA ASP A 244 18.85 7.99 -1.09
C ASP A 244 18.79 9.48 -0.69
N SER A 245 18.64 9.75 0.61
CA SER A 245 18.90 11.09 1.12
C SER A 245 20.40 11.30 1.37
N ARG A 246 21.08 11.95 0.41
CA ARG A 246 22.35 12.71 0.53
C ARG A 246 23.11 12.59 1.87
N SER A 247 24.36 12.11 1.76
CA SER A 247 25.44 12.07 2.77
C SER A 247 25.12 11.41 4.12
N GLN A 248 26.15 10.78 4.71
CA GLN A 248 26.04 10.19 6.03
C GLN A 248 25.61 11.25 7.07
N GLY A 249 24.50 10.98 7.76
CA GLY A 249 24.08 11.72 8.95
C GLY A 249 23.14 12.92 8.75
N GLN A 250 22.79 13.33 7.53
CA GLN A 250 22.18 14.66 7.34
C GLN A 250 20.66 14.71 7.15
N LYS A 251 19.96 13.64 6.76
CA LYS A 251 18.51 13.69 6.59
C LYS A 251 17.84 12.37 6.98
N ILE A 252 16.88 12.47 7.90
CA ILE A 252 15.93 11.42 8.27
C ILE A 252 14.58 11.98 7.86
N ASP A 253 13.98 11.55 6.74
CA ASP A 253 12.59 11.85 6.29
C ASP A 253 12.47 11.81 4.75
N VAL A 254 11.25 11.96 4.24
CA VAL A 254 10.92 11.95 2.80
C VAL A 254 11.00 13.36 2.21
N PHE A 255 11.66 13.52 1.06
CA PHE A 255 11.83 14.80 0.37
C PHE A 255 11.14 14.80 -0.98
N PHE A 256 10.62 15.96 -1.39
CA PHE A 256 9.87 16.11 -2.64
C PHE A 256 10.45 17.25 -3.47
N TYR A 257 10.85 16.93 -4.69
CA TYR A 257 11.40 17.91 -5.62
C TYR A 257 10.56 18.06 -6.87
N HIS A 258 10.43 19.29 -7.34
CA HIS A 258 9.70 19.63 -8.55
C HIS A 258 10.52 20.61 -9.40
N HIS A 259 10.08 20.86 -10.63
CA HIS A 259 10.67 21.91 -11.44
C HIS A 259 10.23 23.29 -10.92
N ALA A 260 11.16 24.24 -10.76
CA ALA A 260 10.89 25.56 -10.20
C ALA A 260 9.74 26.30 -10.90
N ASN A 261 9.61 26.14 -12.22
CA ASN A 261 8.59 26.80 -13.04
C ASN A 261 7.30 25.97 -13.20
N SER A 262 7.18 24.81 -12.55
CA SER A 262 6.01 23.94 -12.68
C SER A 262 5.07 24.11 -11.48
N GLN A 263 4.04 24.93 -11.64
CA GLN A 263 2.98 25.09 -10.63
C GLN A 263 2.24 23.78 -10.37
N ALA A 264 2.00 23.00 -11.44
CA ALA A 264 1.40 21.67 -11.32
C ALA A 264 2.30 20.71 -10.52
N GLY A 265 3.62 20.69 -10.78
CA GLY A 265 4.57 19.86 -10.03
C GLY A 265 4.67 20.28 -8.56
N LEU A 266 4.72 21.59 -8.28
CA LEU A 266 4.70 22.13 -6.91
C LEU A 266 3.43 21.71 -6.16
N ARG A 267 2.26 21.84 -6.80
CA ARG A 267 0.97 21.46 -6.21
C ARG A 267 0.90 19.96 -5.90
N THR A 268 1.34 19.11 -6.83
CA THR A 268 1.42 17.66 -6.60
C THR A 268 2.36 17.33 -5.44
N ALA A 269 3.55 17.91 -5.41
CA ALA A 269 4.52 17.69 -4.33
C ALA A 269 3.97 18.13 -2.96
N ARG A 270 3.28 19.28 -2.88
CA ARG A 270 2.64 19.77 -1.65
C ARG A 270 1.50 18.87 -1.19
N ASN A 271 0.66 18.38 -2.09
CA ASN A 271 -0.42 17.45 -1.75
C ASN A 271 0.12 16.14 -1.15
N ILE A 272 1.17 15.57 -1.76
CA ILE A 272 1.81 14.37 -1.22
C ILE A 272 2.47 14.68 0.14
N HIS A 273 3.28 15.73 0.21
CA HIS A 273 3.96 16.16 1.44
C HIS A 273 2.99 16.40 2.61
N GLY A 274 1.81 16.98 2.35
CA GLY A 274 0.77 17.17 3.37
C GLY A 274 0.24 15.86 3.94
N VAL A 275 0.08 14.82 3.11
CA VAL A 275 -0.28 13.48 3.60
C VAL A 275 0.83 12.92 4.49
N PHE A 276 2.08 12.97 4.04
CA PHE A 276 3.22 12.50 4.84
C PHE A 276 3.32 13.23 6.19
N THR A 277 3.22 14.56 6.19
CA THR A 277 3.22 15.38 7.41
C THR A 277 2.15 14.93 8.40
N ASN A 278 0.91 14.73 7.92
CA ASN A 278 -0.20 14.29 8.76
C ASN A 278 -0.01 12.85 9.29
N ARG A 279 0.56 11.95 8.48
CA ARG A 279 0.77 10.55 8.84
C ARG A 279 1.94 10.39 9.81
N TYR A 280 3.00 11.17 9.67
CA TYR A 280 4.10 11.23 10.63
C TYR A 280 3.66 11.83 11.96
N GLY A 281 2.91 12.94 11.97
CA GLY A 281 2.42 13.54 13.21
C GLY A 281 1.57 12.59 14.06
N ARG A 282 0.88 11.63 13.43
CA ARG A 282 0.09 10.59 14.11
C ARG A 282 0.93 9.39 14.57
N SER A 283 1.89 8.96 13.76
CA SER A 283 2.67 7.73 14.03
C SER A 283 3.90 7.99 14.89
N GLN A 284 4.42 9.22 14.89
CA GLN A 284 5.63 9.65 15.60
C GLN A 284 5.43 11.04 16.22
N PRO A 285 4.48 11.22 17.16
CA PRO A 285 4.12 12.54 17.70
C PRO A 285 5.29 13.28 18.37
N ASN A 286 6.28 12.54 18.87
CA ASN A 286 7.45 13.09 19.58
C ASN A 286 8.66 13.34 18.65
N ARG A 287 8.52 13.15 17.33
CA ARG A 287 9.57 13.42 16.35
C ARG A 287 9.01 14.31 15.23
N PRO A 288 9.45 15.58 15.13
CA PRO A 288 8.98 16.45 14.07
C PRO A 288 9.37 15.91 12.69
N TYR A 289 8.43 15.99 11.75
CA TYR A 289 8.70 15.66 10.35
C TYR A 289 9.43 16.83 9.67
N SER A 290 10.65 16.56 9.23
CA SER A 290 11.58 17.52 8.60
C SER A 290 11.63 17.43 7.08
N GLY A 291 10.89 16.47 6.49
CA GLY A 291 10.76 16.37 5.04
C GLY A 291 10.15 17.65 4.47
N ASN A 292 10.63 18.07 3.29
CA ASN A 292 10.20 19.33 2.69
C ASN A 292 9.98 19.21 1.18
N VAL A 293 9.24 20.20 0.65
CA VAL A 293 9.08 20.44 -0.78
C VAL A 293 10.07 21.51 -1.21
N GLY A 294 10.80 21.28 -2.31
CA GLY A 294 11.69 22.30 -2.86
C GLY A 294 11.96 22.14 -4.35
N PRO A 295 12.37 23.21 -5.05
CA PRO A 295 12.72 23.10 -6.45
C PRO A 295 14.05 22.35 -6.63
N ARG A 296 14.13 21.46 -7.62
CA ARG A 296 15.40 20.91 -8.15
C ARG A 296 15.35 20.72 -9.66
N SER A 297 15.30 21.84 -10.37
CA SER A 297 15.33 21.85 -11.83
C SER A 297 16.63 21.32 -12.45
N SER A 298 17.65 20.94 -11.66
CA SER A 298 18.86 20.28 -12.16
C SER A 298 18.72 18.76 -12.29
N LEU A 299 17.75 18.14 -11.62
CA LEU A 299 17.49 16.70 -11.77
C LEU A 299 16.99 16.42 -13.18
N TYR A 300 17.62 15.46 -13.87
CA TYR A 300 17.37 15.24 -15.30
C TYR A 300 15.90 14.93 -15.60
N GLU A 301 15.27 14.05 -14.81
CA GLU A 301 13.87 13.67 -14.98
C GLU A 301 12.92 14.84 -14.73
N VAL A 302 13.20 15.64 -13.71
CA VAL A 302 12.43 16.84 -13.37
C VAL A 302 12.56 17.93 -14.44
N ARG A 303 13.74 18.07 -15.04
CA ARG A 303 14.02 19.08 -16.08
C ARG A 303 13.41 18.72 -17.42
N ASN A 304 13.49 17.45 -17.82
CA ASN A 304 13.24 17.05 -19.20
C ASN A 304 11.89 16.35 -19.42
N SER A 305 11.13 16.07 -18.36
CA SER A 305 9.78 15.51 -18.50
C SER A 305 8.79 16.55 -19.03
N HIS A 306 7.96 16.16 -19.99
CA HIS A 306 6.82 16.97 -20.45
C HIS A 306 5.66 16.92 -19.45
N ALA A 307 5.47 15.80 -18.76
CA ALA A 307 4.49 15.71 -17.68
C ALA A 307 5.04 16.47 -16.45
N PRO A 308 4.19 17.19 -15.68
CA PRO A 308 4.64 17.73 -14.40
C PRO A 308 5.20 16.63 -13.50
N ALA A 309 6.45 16.79 -13.09
CA ALA A 309 7.23 15.78 -12.39
C ALA A 309 7.37 16.08 -10.89
N VAL A 310 7.32 15.02 -10.08
CA VAL A 310 7.76 15.03 -8.69
C VAL A 310 8.80 13.93 -8.50
N PHE A 311 9.99 14.32 -8.05
CA PHE A 311 11.05 13.41 -7.63
C PHE A 311 11.00 13.26 -6.12
N MET A 312 11.07 12.03 -5.62
CA MET A 312 10.89 11.70 -4.22
C MET A 312 12.05 10.90 -3.67
N GLU A 313 12.67 11.39 -2.60
CA GLU A 313 13.61 10.61 -1.78
C GLU A 313 12.81 10.01 -0.62
N LEU A 314 12.65 8.69 -0.59
CA LEU A 314 11.81 8.00 0.40
C LEU A 314 12.53 7.75 1.72
N GLY A 315 13.85 7.86 1.75
CA GLY A 315 14.65 7.74 2.96
C GLY A 315 16.13 7.65 2.68
N ASN A 316 16.91 7.56 3.75
CA ASN A 316 18.35 7.36 3.67
C ASN A 316 18.71 5.88 3.80
N ILE A 317 19.24 5.27 2.75
CA ILE A 317 19.60 3.85 2.78
C ILE A 317 20.70 3.51 3.81
N HIS A 318 21.53 4.51 4.12
CA HIS A 318 22.63 4.40 5.08
C HIS A 318 22.21 4.72 6.53
N ASN A 319 20.98 5.20 6.77
CA ASN A 319 20.53 5.55 8.12
C ASN A 319 19.68 4.44 8.72
N ALA A 320 20.15 3.84 9.81
CA ALA A 320 19.46 2.76 10.52
C ALA A 320 18.05 3.14 11.02
N ARG A 321 17.75 4.43 11.24
CA ARG A 321 16.40 4.90 11.62
C ARG A 321 15.43 4.95 10.44
N ASP A 322 15.95 5.14 9.23
CA ASP A 322 15.14 5.17 8.01
C ASP A 322 14.98 3.78 7.41
N GLN A 323 15.96 2.89 7.59
CA GLN A 323 15.94 1.53 7.05
C GLN A 323 14.62 0.77 7.26
N PRO A 324 14.01 0.74 8.47
CA PRO A 324 12.71 0.09 8.65
C PRO A 324 11.59 0.59 7.71
N ARG A 325 11.66 1.82 7.22
CA ARG A 325 10.65 2.44 6.33
C ARG A 325 10.55 1.71 4.99
N PHE A 326 11.65 1.21 4.46
CA PHE A 326 11.68 0.51 3.18
C PHE A 326 12.05 -0.96 3.32
N LEU A 327 12.66 -1.40 4.42
CA LEU A 327 12.88 -2.82 4.70
C LEU A 327 11.57 -3.56 5.03
N LEU A 328 10.64 -2.93 5.74
CA LEU A 328 9.41 -3.61 6.14
C LEU A 328 8.35 -3.50 5.02
N PRO A 329 7.81 -4.62 4.51
CA PRO A 329 6.82 -4.63 3.42
C PRO A 329 5.58 -3.78 3.72
N ASP A 330 5.09 -3.82 4.97
CA ASP A 330 3.96 -3.01 5.41
C ASP A 330 4.26 -1.51 5.34
N ASN A 331 5.51 -1.11 5.63
CA ASN A 331 5.93 0.27 5.50
C ASN A 331 6.06 0.68 4.02
N ARG A 332 6.57 -0.20 3.15
CA ARG A 332 6.56 0.02 1.70
C ARG A 332 5.13 0.21 1.17
N GLN A 333 4.18 -0.60 1.65
CA GLN A 333 2.77 -0.44 1.33
C GLN A 333 2.19 0.88 1.87
N ALA A 334 2.57 1.28 3.09
CA ALA A 334 2.16 2.55 3.66
C ALA A 334 2.66 3.75 2.84
N LEU A 335 3.93 3.73 2.39
CA LEU A 335 4.48 4.74 1.49
C LEU A 335 3.65 4.85 0.21
N ALA A 336 3.40 3.73 -0.46
CA ALA A 336 2.57 3.69 -1.68
C ALA A 336 1.17 4.26 -1.43
N ASN A 337 0.54 3.91 -0.31
CA ASN A 337 -0.79 4.42 0.06
C ASN A 337 -0.78 5.94 0.30
N TRP A 338 0.24 6.46 0.98
CA TRP A 338 0.33 7.89 1.28
C TRP A 338 0.61 8.72 0.03
N ILE A 339 1.45 8.20 -0.87
CA ILE A 339 1.68 8.81 -2.19
C ILE A 339 0.36 8.83 -2.98
N TYR A 340 -0.34 7.70 -3.05
CA TYR A 340 -1.65 7.61 -3.71
C TYR A 340 -2.64 8.63 -3.15
N GLU A 341 -2.76 8.78 -1.82
CA GLU A 341 -3.67 9.74 -1.20
C GLU A 341 -3.36 11.18 -1.63
N GLY A 342 -2.07 11.53 -1.71
CA GLY A 342 -1.61 12.84 -2.19
C GLY A 342 -1.91 13.07 -3.67
N LEU A 343 -1.66 12.05 -4.51
CA LEU A 343 -1.98 12.10 -5.93
C LEU A 343 -3.48 12.22 -6.18
N ARG A 344 -4.30 11.52 -5.40
CA ARG A 344 -5.77 11.63 -5.45
C ARG A 344 -6.24 13.03 -5.06
N ALA A 345 -5.64 13.63 -4.04
CA ALA A 345 -5.96 15.01 -3.66
C ALA A 345 -5.59 16.00 -4.78
N ASP A 346 -4.41 15.85 -5.38
CA ASP A 346 -3.98 16.69 -6.51
C ASP A 346 -4.85 16.54 -7.76
N PHE A 347 -5.31 15.31 -8.04
CA PHE A 347 -6.20 15.02 -9.15
C PHE A 347 -7.60 15.61 -8.94
N LYS A 348 -8.12 15.59 -7.71
CA LYS A 348 -9.44 16.16 -7.38
C LYS A 348 -9.43 17.69 -7.38
N GLY A 349 -8.33 18.31 -6.98
CA GLY A 349 -8.18 19.77 -6.98
C GLY A 349 -7.72 20.37 -8.30
N ARG A 350 -7.95 19.67 -9.43
CA ARG A 350 -7.52 20.09 -10.77
C ARG A 350 -8.43 21.13 -11.40
#